data_AF-A0A2R5GTE2-F1
#
_entry.id   AF-A0A2R5GTE2-F1
#
_cell.length_a   1.000
_cell.length_b   1.000
_cell.length_c   1.000
_cell.angle_alpha   90.00
_cell.angle_beta   90.00
_cell.angle_gamma   90.00
#
_symmetry.space_group_name_H-M   'P 1'
#
loop_
_entity.id
_entity.type
_entity.pdbx_description
1 polymer ?
#
loop_
_entity_poly.entity_id
_entity_poly.type
_entity_poly.pdbx_seq_one_letter_code
_entity_poly.pdbx_strand_id
1 'polypeptide(L)'
;MARDYAEQKSKAQKAANAQRGTTSTKSVKMRTKPHFYRPYTKRTPKAPTYTRKSAPLTKVPKMDKYRIIRSPLSTEAAMKKIEDHNTLVFLVDVLANKRQIRAAVKELYEIQAEKVNTLIRPDGKKKAYVKLTQEQDALEIANRIGII
;
A
#
# COMPACT_ATOMS: atom_id res chain seq x y z
N MET A 1 -73.05 -32.57 -40.72
CA MET A 1 -72.18 -32.62 -41.92
C MET A 1 -71.18 -31.46 -41.96
N ALA A 2 -71.58 -30.19 -42.13
CA ALA A 2 -70.61 -29.07 -42.22
C ALA A 2 -69.86 -28.76 -40.91
N ARG A 3 -70.52 -28.92 -39.76
CA ARG A 3 -69.91 -28.72 -38.42
C ARG A 3 -68.89 -29.81 -38.08
N ASP A 4 -69.21 -31.06 -38.38
CA ASP A 4 -68.34 -32.22 -38.14
C ASP A 4 -67.06 -32.14 -38.99
N TYR A 5 -67.18 -31.67 -40.24
CA TYR A 5 -66.04 -31.44 -41.12
C TYR A 5 -65.12 -30.33 -40.60
N ALA A 6 -65.68 -29.23 -40.08
CA ALA A 6 -64.90 -28.14 -39.49
C ALA A 6 -64.16 -28.59 -38.21
N GLU A 7 -64.80 -29.42 -37.40
CA GLU A 7 -64.20 -29.98 -36.18
C GLU A 7 -63.11 -31.01 -36.50
N GLN A 8 -63.32 -31.87 -37.49
CA GLN A 8 -62.29 -32.79 -37.99
C GLN A 8 -61.11 -32.03 -38.59
N LYS A 9 -61.35 -30.95 -39.34
CA LYS A 9 -60.30 -30.09 -39.89
C LYS A 9 -59.47 -29.42 -38.79
N SER A 10 -60.12 -28.91 -37.74
CA SER A 10 -59.47 -28.32 -36.57
C SER A 10 -58.64 -29.34 -35.78
N LYS A 11 -59.20 -30.54 -35.54
CA LYS A 11 -58.50 -31.66 -34.90
C LYS A 11 -57.30 -32.12 -35.72
N ALA A 12 -57.45 -32.22 -37.04
CA ALA A 12 -56.36 -32.54 -37.97
C ALA A 12 -55.26 -31.47 -37.96
N GLN A 13 -55.61 -30.18 -37.94
CA GLN A 13 -54.63 -29.09 -37.87
C GLN A 13 -53.88 -29.05 -36.52
N LYS A 14 -54.57 -29.33 -35.41
CA LYS A 14 -53.95 -29.45 -34.08
C LYS A 14 -53.01 -30.64 -34.01
N ALA A 15 -53.40 -31.80 -34.54
CA ALA A 15 -52.55 -32.98 -34.62
C ALA A 15 -51.31 -32.73 -35.50
N ALA A 16 -51.48 -32.08 -36.65
CA ALA A 16 -50.39 -31.72 -37.55
C ALA A 16 -49.39 -30.74 -36.91
N ASN A 17 -49.87 -29.77 -36.13
CA ASN A 17 -49.01 -28.83 -35.40
C ASN A 17 -48.33 -29.47 -34.19
N ALA A 18 -48.96 -30.46 -33.54
CA ALA A 18 -48.37 -31.23 -32.45
C ALA A 18 -47.27 -32.21 -32.93
N GLN A 19 -47.36 -32.71 -34.16
CA GLN A 19 -46.30 -33.52 -34.79
C GLN A 19 -45.09 -32.70 -35.25
N ARG A 20 -45.24 -31.38 -35.42
CA ARG A 20 -44.12 -30.49 -35.70
C ARG A 20 -43.39 -30.17 -34.41
N GLY A 21 -42.42 -31.01 -34.06
CA GLY A 21 -41.50 -30.72 -32.95
C GLY A 21 -40.86 -29.33 -33.13
N THR A 22 -40.68 -28.60 -32.02
CA THR A 22 -39.99 -27.31 -32.04
C THR A 22 -38.59 -27.49 -32.61
N THR A 23 -38.34 -26.96 -33.81
CA THR A 23 -37.02 -27.03 -34.43
C THR A 23 -36.10 -26.09 -33.68
N SER A 24 -35.42 -26.59 -32.64
CA SER A 24 -34.38 -25.84 -31.94
C SER A 24 -33.24 -25.61 -32.93
N THR A 25 -33.17 -24.40 -33.47
CA THR A 25 -32.04 -23.99 -34.31
C THR A 25 -30.82 -23.91 -33.41
N LYS A 26 -29.80 -24.72 -33.70
CA LYS A 26 -28.52 -24.67 -32.98
C LYS A 26 -27.88 -23.30 -33.21
N SER A 27 -27.88 -22.44 -32.19
CA SER A 27 -27.13 -21.19 -32.24
C SER A 27 -25.63 -21.49 -32.07
N VAL A 28 -24.84 -21.24 -33.11
CA VAL A 28 -23.38 -21.40 -33.06
C VAL A 28 -22.75 -20.14 -32.46
N LYS A 29 -21.69 -20.31 -31.68
CA LYS A 29 -20.91 -19.18 -31.15
C LYS A 29 -20.18 -18.47 -32.29
N MET A 30 -20.73 -17.36 -32.77
CA MET A 30 -20.17 -16.56 -33.86
C MET A 30 -18.97 -15.73 -33.39
N ARG A 31 -17.88 -15.74 -34.17
CA ARG A 31 -16.71 -14.89 -33.96
C ARG A 31 -16.82 -13.66 -34.86
N THR A 32 -17.07 -12.49 -34.27
CA THR A 32 -17.31 -11.25 -35.05
C THR A 32 -16.05 -10.51 -35.48
N LYS A 33 -14.89 -10.85 -34.91
CA LYS A 33 -13.59 -10.25 -35.26
C LYS A 33 -12.75 -11.23 -36.09
N PRO A 34 -11.97 -10.75 -37.09
CA PRO A 34 -11.09 -11.60 -37.88
C PRO A 34 -9.88 -12.10 -37.08
N HIS A 35 -9.58 -11.48 -35.94
CA HIS A 35 -8.46 -11.87 -35.08
C HIS A 35 -8.88 -12.84 -33.96
N PHE A 36 -8.06 -13.86 -33.77
CA PHE A 36 -8.15 -14.74 -32.60
C PHE A 36 -7.48 -14.06 -31.39
N TYR A 37 -8.18 -14.09 -30.25
CA TYR A 37 -7.69 -13.55 -28.98
C TYR A 37 -7.71 -14.69 -27.98
N ARG A 38 -6.62 -14.84 -27.22
CA ARG A 38 -6.55 -15.83 -26.15
C ARG A 38 -7.71 -15.59 -25.16
N PRO A 39 -8.53 -16.61 -24.87
CA PRO A 39 -9.60 -16.47 -23.90
C PRO A 39 -9.01 -16.18 -22.52
N TYR A 40 -9.75 -15.42 -21.71
CA TYR A 40 -9.37 -15.24 -20.32
C TYR A 40 -9.43 -16.59 -19.61
N THR A 41 -8.34 -16.96 -18.96
CA THR A 41 -8.22 -18.17 -18.16
C THR A 41 -8.00 -17.78 -16.70
N LYS A 42 -8.54 -18.58 -15.77
CA LYS A 42 -8.29 -18.40 -14.32
C LYS A 42 -6.78 -18.41 -14.06
N ARG A 43 -6.26 -17.34 -13.45
CA ARG A 43 -4.87 -17.26 -12.97
C ARG A 43 -4.89 -17.51 -11.46
N THR A 44 -4.41 -18.65 -11.02
CA THR A 44 -4.34 -18.98 -9.60
C THR A 44 -3.23 -18.17 -8.92
N PRO A 45 -3.42 -17.70 -7.68
CA PRO A 45 -2.34 -17.09 -6.92
C PRO A 45 -1.27 -18.14 -6.61
N LYS A 46 -0.04 -17.67 -6.39
CA LYS A 46 1.09 -18.55 -6.08
C LYS A 46 0.95 -19.12 -4.67
N ALA A 47 0.78 -20.43 -4.56
CA ALA A 47 0.71 -21.17 -3.29
C ALA A 47 1.90 -22.15 -3.19
N PRO A 48 3.05 -21.73 -2.63
CA PRO A 48 4.21 -22.62 -2.49
C PRO A 48 4.00 -23.63 -1.36
N THR A 49 4.37 -24.90 -1.59
CA THR A 49 4.25 -25.98 -0.59
C THR A 49 5.18 -25.81 0.61
N TYR A 50 6.31 -25.11 0.42
CA TYR A 50 7.31 -24.88 1.46
C TYR A 50 7.78 -23.42 1.45
N THR A 51 8.25 -22.95 2.61
CA THR A 51 8.83 -21.62 2.73
C THR A 51 10.20 -21.58 2.06
N ARG A 52 10.43 -20.61 1.15
CA ARG A 52 11.72 -20.47 0.44
C ARG A 52 12.91 -20.11 1.35
N LYS A 53 12.64 -19.54 2.52
CA LYS A 53 13.64 -19.16 3.51
C LYS A 53 13.15 -19.65 4.88
N SER A 54 14.05 -20.24 5.65
CA SER A 54 13.76 -20.74 7.01
C SER A 54 13.41 -19.61 7.97
N ALA A 55 14.17 -18.50 7.93
CA ALA A 55 13.89 -17.29 8.69
C ALA A 55 13.42 -16.17 7.74
N PRO A 56 12.17 -15.68 7.86
CA PRO A 56 11.71 -14.56 7.05
C PRO A 56 12.34 -13.26 7.56
N LEU A 57 12.95 -12.49 6.65
CA LEU A 57 13.58 -11.19 6.93
C LEU A 57 12.62 -10.15 7.52
N THR A 58 11.32 -10.37 7.34
CA THR A 58 10.24 -9.54 7.87
C THR A 58 10.04 -9.65 9.38
N LYS A 59 10.61 -10.66 10.06
CA LYS A 59 10.42 -10.83 11.51
C LYS A 59 11.23 -9.86 12.37
N VAL A 60 12.35 -9.34 11.85
CA VAL A 60 13.20 -8.40 12.61
C VAL A 60 13.32 -7.11 11.80
N PRO A 61 12.72 -6.00 12.25
CA PRO A 61 12.90 -4.73 11.58
C PRO A 61 14.37 -4.31 11.69
N LYS A 62 15.08 -4.31 10.56
CA LYS A 62 16.49 -3.89 10.49
C LYS A 62 16.72 -2.40 10.77
N MET A 63 15.66 -1.60 10.65
CA MET A 63 15.66 -0.16 10.88
C MET A 63 14.85 0.12 12.14
N ASP A 64 15.47 -0.08 13.28
CA ASP A 64 14.94 0.26 14.59
C ASP A 64 15.22 1.73 14.93
N LYS A 65 14.58 2.22 16.00
CA LYS A 65 14.69 3.63 16.44
C LYS A 65 16.13 4.04 16.74
N TYR A 66 16.94 3.15 17.32
CA TYR A 66 18.35 3.40 17.66
C TYR A 66 19.25 3.46 16.43
N ARG A 67 18.96 2.69 15.37
CA ARG A 67 19.68 2.84 14.10
C ARG A 67 19.30 4.12 13.37
N ILE A 68 18.02 4.50 13.42
CA ILE A 68 17.52 5.70 12.74
C ILE A 68 18.19 6.95 13.33
N ILE A 69 18.11 7.15 14.64
CA ILE A 69 18.72 8.30 15.32
C ILE A 69 20.08 7.87 15.89
N ARG A 70 21.16 8.34 15.26
CA ARG A 70 22.52 7.90 15.61
C ARG A 70 23.11 8.72 16.74
N SER A 71 23.05 10.04 16.63
CA SER A 71 23.57 10.95 17.65
C SER A 71 22.92 12.33 17.50
N PRO A 72 22.80 13.10 18.58
CA PRO A 72 22.59 14.53 18.47
C PRO A 72 23.82 15.23 17.87
N LEU A 73 23.63 16.46 17.39
CA LEU A 73 24.70 17.31 16.85
C LEU A 73 24.93 18.51 17.78
N SER A 74 26.11 18.60 18.38
CA SER A 74 26.51 19.62 19.37
C SER A 74 27.36 20.76 18.79
N THR A 75 27.25 21.02 17.48
CA THR A 75 27.99 22.14 16.84
C THR A 75 27.40 23.49 17.25
N GLU A 76 28.17 24.57 17.30
CA GLU A 76 27.69 25.94 17.61
C GLU A 76 26.44 26.34 16.82
N ALA A 77 26.44 26.06 15.50
CA ALA A 77 25.30 26.33 14.64
C ALA A 77 24.05 25.50 15.00
N ALA A 78 24.23 24.31 15.60
CA ALA A 78 23.14 23.49 16.11
C ALA A 78 22.67 23.99 17.48
N MET A 79 23.57 24.38 18.38
CA MET A 79 23.22 24.98 19.68
C MET A 79 22.35 26.22 19.48
N LYS A 80 22.75 27.09 18.55
CA LYS A 80 21.96 28.26 18.14
C LYS A 80 20.56 27.88 17.61
N LYS A 81 20.41 26.73 16.96
CA LYS A 81 19.10 26.22 16.48
C LYS A 81 18.22 25.71 17.62
N ILE A 82 18.81 25.23 18.70
CA ILE A 82 18.09 24.82 19.91
C ILE A 82 17.50 26.06 20.58
N GLU A 83 18.33 27.09 20.76
CA GLU A 83 17.96 28.37 21.41
C GLU A 83 16.95 29.19 20.59
N ASP A 84 17.29 29.54 19.33
CA ASP A 84 16.53 30.55 18.57
C ASP A 84 15.21 30.02 17.99
N HIS A 85 15.13 28.73 17.68
CA HIS A 85 14.08 28.19 16.81
C HIS A 85 13.36 26.97 17.37
N ASN A 86 13.67 26.56 18.60
CA ASN A 86 13.12 25.35 19.23
C ASN A 86 13.30 24.12 18.31
N THR A 87 14.54 23.94 17.80
CA THR A 87 14.88 22.86 16.85
C THR A 87 16.07 22.03 17.32
N LEU A 88 15.86 20.73 17.48
CA LEU A 88 16.92 19.77 17.75
C LEU A 88 17.57 19.29 16.45
N VAL A 89 18.88 19.07 16.47
CA VAL A 89 19.64 18.60 15.31
C VAL A 89 20.23 17.23 15.59
N PHE A 90 19.93 16.27 14.72
CA PHE A 90 20.40 14.89 14.83
C PHE A 90 21.19 14.46 13.60
N LEU A 91 22.15 13.56 13.82
CA LEU A 91 22.68 12.67 12.80
C LEU A 91 21.82 11.42 12.71
N VAL A 92 21.46 11.09 11.48
CA VAL A 92 20.45 10.07 11.16
C VAL A 92 21.01 9.12 10.10
N ASP A 93 20.49 7.90 10.04
CA ASP A 93 20.74 6.98 8.94
C ASP A 93 20.32 7.55 7.56
N VAL A 94 21.14 7.29 6.55
CA VAL A 94 20.95 7.78 5.17
C VAL A 94 19.69 7.23 4.52
N LEU A 95 19.23 6.05 4.93
CA LEU A 95 18.02 5.43 4.38
C LEU A 95 16.74 5.88 5.10
N ALA A 96 16.85 6.54 6.26
CA ALA A 96 15.68 6.91 7.05
C ALA A 96 14.86 8.04 6.41
N ASN A 97 13.54 7.88 6.34
CA ASN A 97 12.63 8.91 5.84
C ASN A 97 12.15 9.84 6.98
N LYS A 98 11.54 10.98 6.62
CA LYS A 98 11.05 11.97 7.60
C LYS A 98 9.99 11.40 8.58
N ARG A 99 9.18 10.45 8.12
CA ARG A 99 8.12 9.82 8.95
C ARG A 99 8.74 8.91 10.02
N GLN A 100 9.74 8.13 9.64
CA GLN A 100 10.53 7.27 10.53
C GLN A 100 11.30 8.09 11.55
N ILE A 101 11.93 9.19 11.13
CA ILE A 101 12.64 10.10 12.04
C ILE A 101 11.67 10.68 13.09
N ARG A 102 10.49 11.15 12.65
CA ARG A 102 9.46 11.67 13.56
C ARG A 102 9.01 10.62 14.58
N ALA A 103 8.76 9.38 14.13
CA ALA A 103 8.37 8.28 15.01
C ALA A 103 9.49 7.91 15.99
N ALA A 104 10.73 7.76 15.50
CA ALA A 104 11.88 7.38 16.33
C ALA A 104 12.19 8.43 17.40
N VAL A 105 12.14 9.73 17.06
CA VAL A 105 12.36 10.82 18.02
C VAL A 105 11.26 10.86 19.08
N LYS A 106 10.01 10.61 18.68
CA LYS A 106 8.89 10.49 19.62
C LYS A 106 9.05 9.32 20.59
N GLU A 107 9.49 8.16 20.10
CA GLU A 107 9.65 6.96 20.93
C GLU A 107 10.89 6.97 21.83
N LEU A 108 11.97 7.66 21.42
CA LEU A 108 13.22 7.69 22.18
C LEU A 108 13.23 8.77 23.26
N TYR A 109 12.68 9.93 22.94
CA TYR A 109 12.81 11.11 23.77
C TYR A 109 11.45 11.72 24.15
N GLU A 110 10.33 11.08 23.78
CA GLU A 110 8.96 11.57 24.08
C GLU A 110 8.67 12.95 23.48
N ILE A 111 9.35 13.26 22.37
CA ILE A 111 9.29 14.56 21.70
C ILE A 111 8.26 14.52 20.58
N GLN A 112 7.40 15.53 20.52
CA GLN A 112 6.47 15.73 19.43
C GLN A 112 7.05 16.72 18.41
N ALA A 113 7.43 16.21 17.24
CA ALA A 113 7.99 17.03 16.17
C ALA A 113 6.89 17.67 15.29
N GLU A 114 6.85 18.99 15.23
CA GLU A 114 6.02 19.77 14.31
C GLU A 114 6.44 19.51 12.86
N LYS A 115 7.74 19.61 12.57
CA LYS A 115 8.32 19.45 11.23
C LYS A 115 9.71 18.83 11.29
N VAL A 116 10.03 18.00 10.29
CA VAL A 116 11.36 17.42 10.11
C VAL A 116 11.92 17.83 8.75
N ASN A 117 13.09 18.46 8.78
CA ASN A 117 13.89 18.80 7.61
C ASN A 117 15.14 17.92 7.60
N THR A 118 15.60 17.49 6.43
CA THR A 118 16.74 16.57 6.30
C THR A 118 17.64 17.02 5.17
N LEU A 119 18.95 16.88 5.36
CA LEU A 119 19.96 17.04 4.30
C LEU A 119 21.03 15.97 4.42
N ILE A 120 21.69 15.64 3.31
CA ILE A 120 22.86 14.77 3.31
C ILE A 120 24.09 15.68 3.39
N ARG A 121 24.97 15.43 4.36
CA ARG A 121 26.23 16.17 4.51
C ARG A 121 27.27 15.64 3.53
N PRO A 122 28.29 16.42 3.16
CA PRO A 122 29.41 15.95 2.34
C PRO A 122 30.10 14.71 2.93
N ASP A 123 30.11 14.56 4.26
CA ASP A 123 30.61 13.38 4.99
C ASP A 123 29.78 12.08 4.75
N GLY A 124 28.75 12.13 3.91
CA GLY A 124 27.88 10.99 3.61
C GLY A 124 26.87 10.64 4.71
N LYS A 125 26.82 11.39 5.82
CA LYS A 125 25.85 11.20 6.92
C LYS A 125 24.64 12.12 6.72
N LYS A 126 23.44 11.65 7.04
CA LYS A 126 22.23 12.48 7.00
C LYS A 126 22.13 13.33 8.27
N LYS A 127 21.86 14.62 8.12
CA LYS A 127 21.52 15.55 9.20
C LYS A 127 20.01 15.81 9.17
N ALA A 128 19.36 15.76 10.32
CA ALA A 128 17.95 16.08 10.47
C ALA A 128 17.79 17.27 11.44
N TYR A 129 17.01 18.26 11.02
CA TYR A 129 16.50 19.33 11.87
C TYR A 129 15.08 18.97 12.26
N VAL A 130 14.83 18.86 13.55
CA VAL A 130 13.56 18.45 14.13
C VAL A 130 13.01 19.63 14.90
N LYS A 131 12.01 20.31 14.33
CA LYS A 131 11.30 21.41 14.99
C LYS A 131 10.27 20.84 15.95
N LEU A 132 10.32 21.29 17.20
CA LEU A 132 9.40 20.84 18.24
C LEU A 132 8.09 21.64 18.19
N THR A 133 7.05 21.10 18.79
CA THR A 133 5.82 21.85 19.07
C THR A 133 6.08 22.93 20.13
N GLN A 134 5.28 24.00 20.12
CA GLN A 134 5.43 25.12 21.07
C GLN A 134 5.24 24.71 22.54
N GLU A 135 4.56 23.60 22.79
CA GLU A 135 4.34 23.04 24.13
C GLU A 135 5.60 22.47 24.77
N GLN A 136 6.63 22.16 23.99
CA GLN A 136 7.87 21.52 24.44
C GLN A 136 9.06 22.45 24.19
N ASP A 137 9.90 22.64 25.20
CA ASP A 137 11.13 23.42 25.08
C ASP A 137 12.33 22.54 24.70
N ALA A 138 13.01 22.88 23.60
CA ALA A 138 14.18 22.14 23.13
C ALA A 138 15.37 22.26 24.09
N LEU A 139 15.50 23.35 24.86
CA LEU A 139 16.58 23.50 25.83
C LEU A 139 16.47 22.47 26.96
N GLU A 140 15.29 22.34 27.56
CA GLU A 140 15.03 21.36 28.61
C GLU A 140 15.28 19.93 28.12
N ILE A 141 14.79 19.61 26.92
CA ILE A 141 14.98 18.29 26.33
C ILE A 141 16.46 18.03 26.00
N ALA A 142 17.20 19.03 25.53
CA ALA A 142 18.63 18.89 25.25
C ALA A 142 19.44 18.60 26.53
N ASN A 143 19.07 19.21 27.66
CA ASN A 143 19.65 18.92 28.98
C ASN A 143 19.35 17.48 29.41
N ARG A 144 18.11 17.01 29.20
CA ARG A 144 17.72 15.61 29.49
C ARG A 144 18.49 14.60 28.64
N ILE A 145 18.84 14.95 27.40
CA ILE A 145 19.65 14.11 26.52
C ILE A 145 21.16 14.21 26.87
N GLY A 146 21.60 15.31 27.48
CA GLY A 146 23.00 15.56 27.85
C GLY A 146 23.85 16.13 26.70
N ILE A 147 23.29 17.07 25.93
CA ILE A 147 23.97 17.72 24.78
C ILE A 147 24.45 19.13 25.14
N ILE A 148 23.85 19.72 26.18
CA ILE A 148 24.17 21.01 26.79
C ILE A 148 24.76 20.74 28.18
#